data_AF-A0A6A2XL76-F1
#
_entry.id   AF-A0A6A2XL76-F1
#
_cell.length_a   1.000
_cell.length_b   1.000
_cell.length_c   1.000
_cell.angle_alpha   90.00
_cell.angle_beta   90.00
_cell.angle_gamma   90.00
#
_symmetry.space_group_name_H-M   'P 1'
#
loop_
_entity.id
_entity.type
_entity.pdbx_description
1 polymer ?
#
loop_
_entity_poly.entity_id
_entity_poly.type
_entity_poly.pdbx_seq_one_letter_code
_entity_poly.pdbx_strand_id
1 'polypeptide(L)'
;MPSERRIWVVPFFGQGHLFPCMELCKHIASRNFSTTFIISSNLSSSIPSSFCDHPLIEVVQIPTPPPTLPPELNPNHPHAHNHHSDLAQGIASLLENAAVPACAVLDIMMDWTADIFKKHKIPTVTFFTSGACSAALEHAMWKARVVDIKPGQTLLLPGFP
;
A
#
# COMPACT_ATOMS: atom_id res chain seq x y z
N MET A 1 12.75 -9.03 -21.16
CA MET A 1 13.84 -8.53 -20.29
C MET A 1 13.46 -8.76 -18.82
N PRO A 2 14.40 -8.79 -17.84
CA PRO A 2 14.11 -9.12 -16.43
C PRO A 2 13.12 -8.16 -15.70
N SER A 3 12.86 -6.97 -16.23
CA SER A 3 11.96 -5.96 -15.66
C SER A 3 10.48 -6.17 -15.99
N GLU A 4 10.15 -6.72 -17.16
CA GLU A 4 8.76 -6.85 -17.65
C GLU A 4 7.91 -7.83 -16.84
N ARG A 5 8.53 -8.64 -15.98
CA ARG A 5 7.84 -9.63 -15.15
C ARG A 5 7.90 -9.33 -13.65
N ARG A 6 8.40 -8.17 -13.24
CA ARG A 6 8.47 -7.79 -11.83
C ARG A 6 7.36 -6.81 -11.48
N ILE A 7 6.58 -7.13 -10.45
CA ILE A 7 5.54 -6.27 -9.90
C ILE A 7 5.93 -5.90 -8.46
N TRP A 8 5.88 -4.62 -8.13
CA TRP A 8 6.09 -4.19 -6.75
C TRP A 8 4.75 -4.13 -6.02
N VAL A 9 4.72 -4.54 -4.76
CA VAL A 9 3.51 -4.51 -3.94
C VAL A 9 3.82 -3.77 -2.64
N VAL A 10 3.06 -2.71 -2.37
CA VAL A 10 3.23 -1.83 -1.20
C VAL A 10 1.99 -1.95 -0.30
N PRO A 11 2.00 -2.85 0.69
CA PRO A 11 0.90 -3.04 1.62
C PRO A 11 0.81 -1.92 2.65
N PHE A 12 -0.39 -1.75 3.22
CA PHE A 12 -0.55 -1.02 4.48
C PHE A 12 -0.21 -1.93 5.68
N PHE A 13 0.16 -1.32 6.81
CA PHE A 13 0.75 -2.05 7.94
C PHE A 13 -0.23 -2.96 8.72
N GLY A 14 -1.53 -2.69 8.66
CA GLY A 14 -2.53 -3.49 9.38
C GLY A 14 -2.62 -4.91 8.81
N GLN A 15 -2.76 -5.93 9.67
CA GLN A 15 -2.84 -7.34 9.22
C GLN A 15 -3.98 -7.60 8.22
N GLY A 16 -5.10 -6.89 8.35
CA GLY A 16 -6.22 -6.94 7.39
C GLY A 16 -5.87 -6.41 5.99
N HIS A 17 -4.74 -5.72 5.84
CA HIS A 17 -4.20 -5.26 4.55
C HIS A 17 -2.99 -6.09 4.12
N LEU A 18 -2.09 -6.35 5.07
CA LEU A 18 -0.84 -7.08 4.85
C LEU A 18 -1.07 -8.48 4.29
N PHE A 19 -1.97 -9.27 4.90
CA PHE A 19 -2.18 -10.67 4.49
C PHE A 19 -2.85 -10.79 3.11
N PRO A 20 -3.91 -10.02 2.77
CA PRO A 20 -4.41 -10.00 1.40
C PRO A 20 -3.36 -9.61 0.36
N CYS A 21 -2.47 -8.66 0.67
CA CYS A 21 -1.39 -8.30 -0.25
C CYS A 21 -0.36 -9.43 -0.42
N MET A 22 -0.09 -10.23 0.62
CA MET A 22 0.75 -11.42 0.51
C MET A 22 0.10 -12.50 -0.36
N GLU A 23 -1.20 -12.76 -0.19
CA GLU A 23 -1.93 -13.69 -1.06
C GLU A 23 -1.96 -13.18 -2.51
N LEU A 24 -2.10 -11.87 -2.72
CA LEU A 24 -1.96 -11.25 -4.04
C LEU A 24 -0.57 -11.53 -4.65
N CYS A 25 0.51 -11.41 -3.87
CA CYS A 25 1.86 -11.74 -4.34
C CYS A 25 1.96 -13.21 -4.79
N LYS A 26 1.42 -14.14 -4.00
CA LYS A 26 1.37 -15.57 -4.38
C LYS A 26 0.56 -15.80 -5.66
N HIS A 27 -0.57 -15.12 -5.81
CA HIS A 27 -1.39 -15.19 -7.02
C HIS A 27 -0.67 -14.65 -8.25
N ILE A 28 0.06 -13.54 -8.12
CA ILE A 28 0.91 -13.00 -9.19
C ILE A 28 2.03 -13.98 -9.54
N ALA A 29 2.69 -14.55 -8.52
CA ALA A 29 3.74 -15.53 -8.69
C ALA A 29 3.28 -16.82 -9.39
N SER A 30 2.07 -17.30 -9.10
CA SER A 30 1.45 -18.45 -9.80
C SER A 30 1.29 -18.23 -11.32
N ARG A 31 1.38 -16.98 -11.78
CA ARG A 31 1.31 -16.59 -13.20
C ARG A 31 2.68 -16.32 -13.81
N ASN A 32 3.76 -16.76 -13.15
CA ASN A 32 5.16 -16.59 -13.56
C ASN A 32 5.67 -15.13 -13.58
N PHE A 33 5.11 -14.28 -12.71
CA PHE A 33 5.61 -12.94 -12.43
C PHE A 33 6.34 -12.93 -11.08
N SER A 34 7.47 -12.23 -10.98
CA SER A 34 8.12 -12.01 -9.70
C SER A 34 7.48 -10.84 -8.98
N THR A 35 7.41 -10.90 -7.65
CA THR A 35 6.93 -9.80 -6.83
C THR A 35 7.99 -9.31 -5.86
N THR A 36 8.12 -7.99 -5.73
CA THR A 36 8.87 -7.38 -4.63
C THR A 36 7.87 -6.78 -3.65
N PHE A 37 7.79 -7.37 -2.47
CA PHE A 37 6.89 -6.96 -1.38
C PHE A 37 7.62 -5.99 -0.45
N ILE A 38 7.23 -4.73 -0.49
CA ILE A 38 7.97 -3.64 0.17
C ILE A 38 7.29 -3.27 1.48
N ILE A 39 7.95 -3.57 2.59
CA ILE A 39 7.42 -3.29 3.93
C ILE A 39 8.39 -2.42 4.72
N SER A 40 7.87 -1.77 5.77
CA SER A 40 8.72 -1.25 6.83
C SER A 40 9.32 -2.40 7.65
N SER A 41 10.55 -2.24 8.13
CA SER A 41 11.25 -3.23 8.94
C SER A 41 10.52 -3.60 10.24
N ASN A 42 9.67 -2.70 10.77
CA ASN A 42 8.86 -2.98 11.96
C ASN A 42 7.74 -4.02 11.73
N LEU A 43 7.42 -4.34 10.47
CA LEU A 43 6.41 -5.36 10.10
C LEU A 43 7.01 -6.74 9.83
N SER A 44 8.35 -6.87 9.87
CA SER A 44 9.06 -8.11 9.54
C SER A 44 8.57 -9.33 10.34
N SER A 45 8.21 -9.15 11.61
CA SER A 45 7.68 -10.21 12.47
C SER A 45 6.30 -10.73 12.05
N SER A 46 5.56 -9.97 11.24
CA SER A 46 4.26 -10.38 10.68
C SER A 46 4.39 -11.16 9.38
N ILE A 47 5.61 -11.33 8.85
CA ILE A 47 5.86 -12.06 7.61
C ILE A 47 6.30 -13.49 7.93
N PRO A 48 5.51 -14.52 7.54
CA PRO A 48 5.90 -15.92 7.69
C PRO A 48 7.14 -16.25 6.85
N SER A 49 8.04 -17.09 7.36
CA SER A 49 9.23 -17.54 6.63
C SER A 49 8.89 -18.19 5.29
N SER A 50 7.80 -18.96 5.24
CA SER A 50 7.32 -19.60 4.02
C SER A 50 6.96 -18.62 2.90
N PHE A 51 6.67 -17.36 3.23
CA PHE A 51 6.47 -16.30 2.24
C PHE A 51 7.80 -15.80 1.67
N CYS A 52 8.82 -15.64 2.54
CA CYS A 52 10.17 -15.26 2.14
C CYS A 52 10.89 -16.36 1.33
N ASP A 53 10.55 -17.63 1.56
CA ASP A 53 11.15 -18.78 0.89
C ASP A 53 10.62 -19.01 -0.54
N HIS A 54 9.59 -18.25 -0.96
CA HIS A 54 8.97 -18.44 -2.27
C HIS A 54 9.88 -17.90 -3.40
N PRO A 55 10.24 -18.70 -4.43
CA PRO A 55 11.31 -18.37 -5.39
C PRO A 55 11.05 -17.14 -6.28
N LEU A 56 9.79 -16.72 -6.40
CA LEU A 56 9.37 -15.55 -7.16
C LEU A 56 8.97 -14.36 -6.28
N ILE A 57 9.09 -14.46 -4.95
CA ILE A 57 8.71 -13.39 -4.02
C ILE A 57 9.96 -12.92 -3.29
N GLU A 58 10.24 -11.63 -3.40
CA GLU A 58 11.28 -10.94 -2.66
C GLU A 58 10.63 -10.04 -1.63
N VAL A 59 11.07 -10.09 -0.37
CA VAL A 59 10.61 -9.17 0.67
C VAL A 59 11.69 -8.13 0.92
N VAL A 60 11.40 -6.88 0.58
CA VAL A 60 12.30 -5.75 0.81
C VAL A 60 11.82 -4.99 2.04
N GLN A 61 12.72 -4.84 3.00
CA GLN A 61 12.46 -4.10 4.24
C GLN A 61 13.12 -2.73 4.16
N ILE A 62 12.32 -1.68 4.25
CA ILE A 62 12.82 -0.32 4.41
C ILE A 62 13.06 -0.08 5.91
N PRO A 63 14.30 0.23 6.32
CA PRO A 63 14.60 0.53 7.70
C PRO A 63 13.74 1.68 8.19
N THR A 64 13.03 1.47 9.29
CA THR A 64 12.34 2.54 10.00
C THR A 64 12.82 2.58 11.44
N PRO A 65 12.92 3.78 12.05
CA PRO A 65 13.23 3.89 13.47
C PRO A 65 12.21 3.09 14.30
N PRO A 66 12.64 2.48 15.41
CA PRO A 66 11.74 1.75 16.29
C PRO A 66 10.62 2.69 16.76
N PRO A 67 9.37 2.19 16.91
CA PRO A 67 8.29 3.01 17.42
C PRO A 67 8.68 3.51 18.81
N THR A 68 8.92 4.82 18.92
CA THR A 68 8.91 5.48 20.24
C THR A 68 7.50 5.30 20.81
N LEU A 69 7.43 4.98 22.11
CA LEU A 69 6.23 4.79 22.92
C LEU A 69 5.05 5.67 22.48
N PRO A 70 3.80 5.19 22.59
CA PRO A 70 2.67 5.75 21.84
C PRO A 70 2.61 7.26 22.07
N PRO A 71 2.66 8.07 21.00
CA PRO A 71 2.29 9.46 21.16
C PRO A 71 0.86 9.45 21.69
N GLU A 72 0.64 10.03 22.86
CA GLU A 72 -0.69 10.45 23.29
C GLU A 72 -1.38 11.05 22.07
N LEU A 73 -2.65 10.68 21.87
CA LEU A 73 -3.56 11.06 20.78
C LEU A 73 -3.54 12.57 20.50
N ASN A 74 -2.46 13.07 19.92
CA ASN A 74 -2.21 14.46 19.61
C ASN A 74 -2.07 14.53 18.10
N PRO A 75 -3.09 15.01 17.38
CA PRO A 75 -3.11 15.09 15.92
C PRO A 75 -1.95 15.90 15.32
N ASN A 76 -1.21 16.65 16.16
CA ASN A 76 -0.07 17.48 15.79
C ASN A 76 1.30 16.84 16.09
N HIS A 77 1.38 15.55 16.42
CA HIS A 77 2.67 14.91 16.71
C HIS A 77 3.52 14.72 15.43
N PRO A 78 4.76 15.24 15.37
CA PRO A 78 5.61 15.18 14.16
C PRO A 78 5.94 13.77 13.66
N HIS A 79 5.72 12.74 14.47
CA HIS A 79 6.22 11.39 14.21
C HIS A 79 5.37 10.58 13.21
N ALA A 80 4.07 10.88 13.07
CA ALA A 80 3.26 10.28 12.00
C ALA A 80 3.72 10.75 10.61
N HIS A 81 4.22 11.99 10.51
CA HIS A 81 4.83 12.52 9.28
C HIS A 81 6.18 11.86 8.97
N ASN A 82 6.96 11.47 9.99
CA ASN A 82 8.29 10.89 9.80
C ASN A 82 8.26 9.44 9.25
N HIS A 83 7.30 8.61 9.66
CA HIS A 83 7.24 7.23 9.15
C HIS A 83 6.88 7.16 7.66
N HIS A 84 5.98 8.05 7.20
CA HIS A 84 5.67 8.17 5.77
C HIS A 84 6.88 8.70 4.99
N SER A 85 7.65 9.65 5.55
CA SER A 85 8.85 10.15 4.87
C SER A 85 9.94 9.10 4.73
N ASP A 86 10.18 8.27 5.74
CA ASP A 86 11.21 7.23 5.68
C ASP A 86 10.87 6.16 4.65
N LEU A 87 9.61 5.71 4.63
CA LEU A 87 9.14 4.74 3.64
C LEU A 87 9.14 5.34 2.23
N ALA A 88 8.74 6.59 2.06
CA ALA A 88 8.82 7.29 0.78
C ALA A 88 10.26 7.35 0.26
N GLN A 89 11.20 7.75 1.12
CA GLN A 89 12.61 7.88 0.79
C GLN A 89 13.22 6.52 0.46
N GLY A 90 12.86 5.48 1.20
CA GLY A 90 13.28 4.11 0.92
C GLY A 90 12.78 3.60 -0.43
N ILE A 91 11.49 3.82 -0.75
CA ILE A 91 10.93 3.45 -2.07
C ILE A 91 11.65 4.21 -3.19
N ALA A 92 11.87 5.52 -3.03
CA ALA A 92 12.60 6.32 -4.01
C ALA A 92 14.03 5.81 -4.24
N SER A 93 14.77 5.52 -3.15
CA SER A 93 16.12 4.95 -3.24
C SER A 93 16.13 3.58 -3.91
N LEU A 94 15.14 2.72 -3.64
CA LEU A 94 15.02 1.43 -4.33
C LEU A 94 14.81 1.62 -5.84
N LEU A 95 14.01 2.60 -6.26
CA LEU A 95 13.77 2.88 -7.68
C LEU A 95 15.01 3.41 -8.42
N GLU A 96 15.92 4.06 -7.71
CA GLU A 96 17.21 4.51 -8.27
C GLU A 96 18.21 3.36 -8.44
N ASN A 97 18.15 2.35 -7.57
CA ASN A 97 19.18 1.33 -7.44
C ASN A 97 18.77 -0.07 -7.94
N ALA A 98 17.48 -0.31 -8.17
CA ALA A 98 16.95 -1.62 -8.56
C ALA A 98 16.38 -1.63 -9.98
N ALA A 99 16.12 -2.84 -10.50
CA ALA A 99 15.41 -3.00 -11.76
C ALA A 99 13.97 -2.47 -11.63
N VAL A 100 13.61 -1.53 -12.52
CA VAL A 100 12.28 -0.91 -12.59
C VAL A 100 11.21 -1.99 -12.79
N PRO A 101 10.14 -2.01 -11.97
CA PRO A 101 9.04 -2.95 -12.14
C PRO A 101 8.15 -2.57 -13.34
N ALA A 102 7.41 -3.55 -13.85
CA ALA A 102 6.39 -3.33 -14.87
C ALA A 102 5.24 -2.45 -14.36
N CYS A 103 4.86 -2.61 -13.09
CA CYS A 103 3.92 -1.76 -12.37
C CYS A 103 4.11 -1.89 -10.86
N ALA A 104 3.50 -0.97 -10.10
CA ALA A 104 3.37 -1.05 -8.65
C ALA A 104 1.90 -1.22 -8.26
N VAL A 105 1.63 -2.20 -7.41
CA VAL A 105 0.34 -2.38 -6.75
C VAL A 105 0.42 -1.74 -5.37
N LEU A 106 -0.46 -0.77 -5.13
CA LEU A 106 -0.48 -0.01 -3.89
C LEU A 106 -1.75 -0.38 -3.13
N ASP A 107 -1.63 -0.72 -1.85
CA ASP A 107 -2.81 -0.72 -0.98
C ASP A 107 -3.48 0.66 -1.04
N ILE A 108 -4.81 0.73 -1.00
CA ILE A 108 -5.55 2.01 -1.03
C ILE A 108 -5.08 3.00 0.05
N MET A 109 -4.70 2.51 1.23
CA MET A 109 -4.18 3.35 2.32
C MET A 109 -2.75 3.87 2.06
N MET A 110 -2.10 3.35 1.02
CA MET A 110 -0.74 3.69 0.58
C MET A 110 -0.73 4.53 -0.71
N ASP A 111 -1.87 5.04 -1.17
CA ASP A 111 -1.99 5.81 -2.42
C ASP A 111 -1.11 7.08 -2.46
N TRP A 112 -0.75 7.61 -1.29
CA TRP A 112 0.21 8.72 -1.18
C TRP A 112 1.61 8.38 -1.73
N THR A 113 1.96 7.10 -1.88
CA THR A 113 3.21 6.67 -2.52
C THR A 113 3.16 6.71 -4.05
N ALA A 114 1.97 6.86 -4.66
CA ALA A 114 1.79 6.80 -6.11
C ALA A 114 2.61 7.85 -6.86
N ASP A 115 2.78 9.04 -6.28
CA ASP A 115 3.58 10.11 -6.89
C ASP A 115 5.07 9.75 -7.02
N ILE A 116 5.59 8.88 -6.17
CA ILE A 116 6.98 8.39 -6.24
C ILE A 116 7.16 7.55 -7.50
N PHE A 117 6.24 6.60 -7.74
CA PHE A 117 6.22 5.74 -8.93
C PHE A 117 5.96 6.53 -10.21
N LYS A 118 5.04 7.51 -10.14
CA LYS A 118 4.69 8.38 -11.27
C LYS A 118 5.88 9.21 -11.75
N LYS A 119 6.72 9.73 -10.84
CA LYS A 119 7.97 10.43 -11.19
C LYS A 119 8.93 9.54 -12.00
N HIS A 120 8.89 8.23 -11.75
CA HIS A 120 9.68 7.22 -12.46
C HIS A 120 8.94 6.60 -13.66
N LYS A 121 7.77 7.14 -14.04
CA LYS A 121 6.92 6.65 -15.14
C LYS A 121 6.48 5.19 -14.99
N ILE A 122 6.32 4.73 -13.75
CA ILE A 122 5.84 3.39 -13.43
C ILE A 122 4.33 3.44 -13.27
N PRO A 123 3.56 2.60 -14.00
CA PRO A 123 2.11 2.50 -13.80
C PRO A 123 1.79 2.01 -12.39
N THR A 124 0.80 2.63 -11.75
CA THR A 124 0.28 2.22 -10.44
C THR A 124 -1.09 1.59 -10.58
N VAL A 125 -1.36 0.58 -9.75
CA VAL A 125 -2.67 -0.08 -9.62
C VAL A 125 -3.04 -0.07 -8.15
N THR A 126 -4.22 0.43 -7.82
CA THR A 126 -4.69 0.44 -6.44
C THR A 126 -5.37 -0.88 -6.09
N PHE A 127 -5.03 -1.45 -4.95
CA PHE A 127 -5.62 -2.66 -4.40
C PHE A 127 -6.49 -2.34 -3.20
N PHE A 128 -7.77 -2.66 -3.31
CA PHE A 128 -8.74 -2.54 -2.23
C PHE A 128 -8.86 -3.90 -1.54
N THR A 129 -8.51 -3.93 -0.25
CA THR A 129 -8.64 -5.11 0.59
C THR A 129 -10.03 -5.24 1.21
N SER A 130 -10.86 -4.20 1.08
CA SER A 130 -12.29 -4.19 1.41
C SER A 130 -13.16 -4.72 0.26
N GLY A 131 -14.41 -5.04 0.56
CA GLY A 131 -15.37 -5.48 -0.45
C GLY A 131 -15.77 -4.35 -1.41
N ALA A 132 -16.20 -4.71 -2.63
CA ALA A 132 -16.59 -3.77 -3.68
C ALA A 132 -17.66 -2.75 -3.25
N CYS A 133 -18.56 -3.13 -2.34
CA CYS A 133 -19.55 -2.22 -1.76
C CYS A 133 -18.89 -1.05 -1.00
N SER A 134 -17.85 -1.30 -0.21
CA SER A 134 -17.10 -0.25 0.51
C SER A 134 -16.42 0.70 -0.47
N ALA A 135 -15.71 0.16 -1.46
CA ALA A 135 -15.02 0.97 -2.46
C ALA A 135 -15.99 1.82 -3.30
N ALA A 136 -17.13 1.24 -3.70
CA ALA A 136 -18.17 1.99 -4.40
C ALA A 136 -18.79 3.07 -3.51
N LEU A 137 -18.93 2.81 -2.21
CA LEU A 137 -19.52 3.76 -1.25
C LEU A 137 -18.58 4.94 -1.06
N GLU A 138 -17.29 4.67 -0.82
CA GLU A 138 -16.22 5.67 -0.74
C GLU A 138 -16.19 6.54 -2.01
N HIS A 139 -16.30 5.92 -3.19
CA HIS A 139 -16.37 6.65 -4.46
C HIS A 139 -17.62 7.55 -4.55
N ALA A 140 -18.79 7.02 -4.22
CA ALA A 140 -20.05 7.77 -4.29
C ALA A 140 -20.05 8.93 -3.29
N MET A 141 -19.55 8.71 -2.07
CA MET A 141 -19.36 9.73 -1.05
C MET A 141 -18.45 10.86 -1.55
N TRP A 142 -17.31 10.52 -2.16
CA TRP A 142 -16.40 11.50 -2.75
C TRP A 142 -17.09 12.33 -3.85
N LYS A 143 -17.82 11.68 -4.77
CA LYS A 143 -18.57 12.36 -5.83
C LYS A 143 -19.67 13.28 -5.31
N ALA A 144 -20.34 12.87 -4.23
CA ALA A 144 -21.44 13.60 -3.64
C ALA A 144 -21.01 14.71 -2.67
N ARG A 145 -19.70 14.89 -2.44
CA ARG A 145 -19.14 15.90 -1.52
C ARG A 145 -19.75 15.83 -0.12
N VAL A 146 -19.84 14.61 0.44
CA VAL A 146 -20.49 14.34 1.73
C VAL A 146 -19.90 15.10 2.93
N VAL A 147 -18.74 15.74 2.79
CA VAL A 147 -18.12 16.59 3.82
C VAL A 147 -19.07 17.72 4.26
N ASP A 148 -19.99 18.13 3.39
CA ASP A 148 -20.93 19.23 3.65
C ASP A 148 -22.27 18.78 4.27
N ILE A 149 -22.41 17.51 4.66
CA ILE A 149 -23.66 16.97 5.23
C ILE A 149 -23.90 17.47 6.65
N LYS A 150 -25.12 17.93 6.96
CA LYS A 150 -25.49 18.40 8.31
C LYS A 150 -26.01 17.26 9.19
N PRO A 151 -25.90 17.37 10.53
CA PRO A 151 -26.51 16.40 11.44
C PRO A 151 -28.01 16.21 11.14
N GLY A 152 -28.43 14.95 11.01
CA GLY A 152 -29.82 14.58 10.70
C GLY A 152 -30.20 14.66 9.21
N GLN A 153 -29.31 15.10 8.32
CA GLN A 153 -29.55 15.02 6.88
C GLN A 153 -29.22 13.62 6.35
N THR A 154 -30.09 13.11 5.48
CA THR A 154 -29.83 11.90 4.69
C THR A 154 -29.46 12.32 3.28
N LEU A 155 -28.39 11.75 2.74
CA LEU A 155 -27.98 11.94 1.36
C LEU A 155 -28.14 10.63 0.59
N LEU A 156 -28.88 10.68 -0.51
CA LEU A 156 -29.00 9.54 -1.42
C LEU A 156 -27.76 9.50 -2.31
N LEU A 157 -27.05 8.38 -2.27
CA LEU A 157 -25.87 8.15 -3.09
C LEU A 157 -26.29 7.39 -4.37
N PRO A 158 -26.13 7.98 -5.56
CA PRO A 158 -26.49 7.29 -6.80
C PRO A 158 -25.81 5.93 -6.92
N GLY A 159 -26.58 4.88 -7.19
CA GLY A 159 -26.08 3.51 -7.36
C GLY A 159 -26.03 2.66 -6.08
N PHE A 160 -26.43 3.20 -4.94
CA PHE A 160 -26.61 2.46 -3.69
C PHE A 160 -28.09 2.16 -3.41
N PRO A 161 -28.41 1.00 -2.81
CA PRO A 161 -29.77 0.64 -2.42
C PRO A 161 -30.32 1.54 -1.31
#